data_AF-A0A3N9ULW4-F1
#
_entry.id   AF-A0A3N9ULW4-F1
#
_cell.length_a   1.000
_cell.length_b   1.000
_cell.length_c   1.000
_cell.angle_alpha   90.00
_cell.angle_beta   90.00
_cell.angle_gamma   90.00
#
_symmetry.space_group_name_H-M   'P 1'
#
loop_
_entity.id
_entity.type
_entity.pdbx_description
1 polymer ?
#
loop_
_entity_poly.entity_id
_entity_poly.type
_entity_poly.pdbx_seq_one_letter_code
_entity_poly.pdbx_strand_id
1 'polypeptide(L)' 'MAGKEKAPPTGTWIVKDVPRELMHRMKVAAAIQRKTVKQLLFVLAEAHLQELERKGILPKGKN' A
#
# COMPACT_ATOMS: atom_id res chain seq x y z
N MET A 1 -19.43 -30.06 -1.81
CA MET A 1 -18.61 -29.26 -0.88
C MET A 1 -17.74 -28.34 -1.73
N ALA A 2 -18.02 -27.04 -1.74
CA ALA A 2 -17.30 -26.08 -2.58
C ALA A 2 -15.86 -25.87 -2.06
N GLY A 3 -14.88 -26.08 -2.93
CA GLY A 3 -13.47 -25.85 -2.60
C GLY A 3 -13.24 -24.40 -2.23
N LYS A 4 -12.71 -24.16 -1.03
CA LYS A 4 -12.21 -22.84 -0.66
C LYS A 4 -10.95 -22.57 -1.49
N GLU A 5 -11.12 -21.77 -2.53
CA GLU A 5 -10.02 -21.15 -3.26
C GLU A 5 -9.12 -20.43 -2.24
N LYS A 6 -7.88 -20.90 -2.09
CA LYS A 6 -6.94 -20.34 -1.12
C LYS A 6 -6.62 -18.92 -1.58
N ALA A 7 -6.99 -17.93 -0.77
CA ALA A 7 -6.59 -16.54 -1.00
C ALA A 7 -5.07 -16.46 -1.25
N PRO A 8 -4.61 -15.54 -2.12
CA PRO A 8 -3.20 -15.41 -2.45
C PRO A 8 -2.35 -15.24 -1.18
N PRO A 9 -1.10 -15.73 -1.18
CA PRO A 9 -0.24 -15.64 0.00
C PRO A 9 -0.05 -14.17 0.40
N THR A 10 -0.36 -13.85 1.67
CA THR A 10 -0.20 -12.50 2.21
C THR A 10 0.96 -12.46 3.19
N GLY A 11 1.74 -11.37 3.15
CA GLY A 11 2.78 -11.06 4.12
C GLY A 11 2.34 -10.00 5.12
N THR A 12 3.11 -9.81 6.20
CA THR A 12 2.88 -8.75 7.20
C THR A 12 4.04 -7.76 7.20
N TRP A 13 3.74 -6.47 7.14
CA TRP A 13 4.73 -5.40 7.31
C TRP A 13 4.58 -4.77 8.69
N ILE A 14 5.71 -4.60 9.39
CA ILE A 14 5.78 -3.89 10.67
C ILE A 14 6.69 -2.70 10.46
N VAL A 15 6.13 -1.49 10.53
CA VAL A 15 6.89 -0.24 10.42
C VAL A 15 7.07 0.36 11.82
N LYS A 16 8.31 0.52 12.26
CA LYS A 16 8.68 1.06 13.57
C LYS A 16 9.20 2.49 13.44
N ASP A 17 9.25 3.19 14.57
CA ASP A 17 9.87 4.51 14.70
C ASP A 17 9.29 5.59 13.76
N VAL A 18 8.01 5.46 13.42
CA VAL A 18 7.31 6.45 12.59
C VAL A 18 7.09 7.73 13.41
N PRO A 19 7.52 8.91 12.90
CA PRO A 19 7.29 10.18 13.59
C PRO A 19 5.80 10.39 13.89
N ARG A 20 5.48 10.80 15.12
CA ARG A 20 4.08 10.97 15.57
C ARG A 20 3.30 11.93 14.69
N GLU A 21 3.94 13.02 14.28
CA GLU A 21 3.33 14.01 13.40
C GLU A 21 2.97 13.43 12.03
N LEU A 22 3.86 12.60 11.47
CA LEU A 22 3.59 11.91 10.21
C LEU A 22 2.40 10.95 10.35
N MET A 23 2.34 10.18 11.46
CA MET A 23 1.20 9.30 11.72
C MET A 23 -0.12 10.08 11.80
N HIS A 24 -0.13 11.24 12.46
CA HIS A 24 -1.33 12.06 12.59
C HIS A 24 -1.80 12.58 11.22
N ARG A 25 -0.90 13.19 10.46
CA ARG A 25 -1.20 13.73 9.12
C ARG A 25 -1.69 12.64 8.17
N MET A 26 -1.09 11.45 8.20
CA MET A 26 -1.53 10.32 7.37
C MET A 26 -2.91 9.81 7.76
N LYS A 27 -3.27 9.79 9.05
CA LYS A 27 -4.62 9.45 9.51
C LYS A 27 -5.66 10.45 9.02
N VAL A 28 -5.36 11.75 9.12
CA VAL A 28 -6.24 12.81 8.63
C VAL A 28 -6.43 12.69 7.11
N ALA A 29 -5.35 12.51 6.35
CA ALA A 29 -5.41 12.32 4.90
C ALA A 29 -6.25 11.09 4.51
N ALA A 30 -6.11 9.98 5.24
CA ALA A 30 -6.91 8.78 5.01
C ALA A 30 -8.39 9.03 5.31
N ALA A 31 -8.71 9.73 6.40
CA ALA A 31 -10.08 10.06 6.78
C ALA A 31 -10.78 10.95 5.74
N ILE A 32 -10.10 11.99 5.23
CA ILE A 32 -10.62 12.86 4.16
C ILE A 32 -10.99 12.05 2.91
N GLN A 33 -10.16 11.05 2.56
CA GLN A 33 -10.41 10.18 1.41
C GLN A 33 -11.40 9.03 1.70
N ARG A 34 -12.00 8.98 2.89
CA ARG A 34 -12.84 7.86 3.37
C ARG A 34 -12.14 6.49 3.25
N LYS A 35 -10.84 6.46 3.51
CA LYS A 35 -9.99 5.25 3.49
C LYS A 35 -9.43 4.97 4.87
N THR A 36 -9.08 3.70 5.12
CA THR A 36 -8.16 3.35 6.20
C THR A 36 -6.73 3.76 5.83
N VAL A 37 -5.86 3.98 6.83
CA VAL A 37 -4.43 4.24 6.58
C VAL A 37 -3.79 3.11 5.76
N LYS A 38 -4.17 1.85 6.01
CA LYS A 38 -3.72 0.69 5.23
C LYS A 38 -4.05 0.85 3.74
N GLN A 39 -5.31 1.15 3.41
CA GLN A 39 -5.73 1.34 2.01
C GLN A 39 -5.03 2.53 1.37
N LEU A 40 -4.83 3.63 2.11
CA LEU A 40 -4.07 4.76 1.60
C LEU A 40 -2.61 4.36 1.29
N LEU A 41 -1.96 3.61 2.16
CA LEU A 41 -0.59 3.12 1.93
C LEU A 41 -0.48 2.22 0.70
N PHE A 42 -1.46 1.36 0.45
CA PHE A 42 -1.48 0.52 -0.76
C PHE A 42 -1.59 1.36 -2.03
N VAL A 43 -2.51 2.33 -2.05
CA VAL A 43 -2.66 3.25 -3.19
C VAL A 43 -1.37 4.02 -3.45
N LEU A 44 -0.73 4.54 -2.40
CA LEU A 44 0.53 5.27 -2.52
C LEU A 44 1.67 4.37 -3.00
N ALA A 45 1.76 3.14 -2.49
CA ALA A 45 2.78 2.18 -2.91
C ALA A 45 2.61 1.81 -4.39
N GLU A 46 1.40 1.46 -4.82
CA GLU A 46 1.11 1.13 -6.23
C GLU A 46 1.39 2.30 -7.17
N ALA A 47 0.94 3.51 -6.82
CA ALA A 47 1.19 4.70 -7.62
C ALA A 47 2.70 5.01 -7.73
N HIS A 48 3.44 4.86 -6.63
CA HIS A 48 4.88 5.07 -6.63
C HIS A 48 5.61 4.03 -7.49
N LEU A 49 5.23 2.75 -7.40
CA LEU A 49 5.81 1.70 -8.25
C LEU A 49 5.53 1.96 -9.74
N GLN A 50 4.29 2.31 -10.11
CA GLN A 50 3.94 2.67 -11.48
C GLN A 50 4.77 3.86 -11.99
N GLU A 51 5.02 4.86 -11.15
CA GLU A 51 5.87 5.99 -11.52
C GLU A 51 7.31 5.56 -11.78
N LEU A 52 7.87 4.70 -10.92
CA LEU A 52 9.23 4.17 -11.09
C LEU A 52 9.36 3.31 -12.35
N GLU A 53 8.34 2.51 -12.68
CA GLU A 53 8.28 1.76 -13.94
C GLU A 53 8.22 2.69 -15.15
N ARG A 54 7.42 3.75 -15.09
CA ARG A 54 7.32 4.75 -16.18
C ARG A 54 8.63 5.48 -16.41
N LYS A 55 9.41 5.72 -15.35
CA LYS A 55 10.75 6.31 -15.42
C LYS A 55 11.83 5.33 -15.86
N GLY A 56 11.50 4.04 -16.00
CA GLY A 56 12.46 2.97 -16.31
C GLY A 56 13.42 2.64 -15.16
N ILE A 57 13.13 3.11 -13.94
CA ILE A 57 13.93 2.80 -12.74
C ILE A 57 13.63 1.37 -12.28
N LEU A 58 12.36 0.99 -12.32
CA LEU A 58 11.94 -0.39 -12.09
C LEU A 58 11.58 -1.06 -13.42
N PRO A 59 11.86 -2.37 -13.56
CA PRO A 59 11.32 -3.14 -14.67
C PRO A 59 9.80 -3.15 -14.58
N LYS A 60 9.11 -3.04 -15.72
CA LYS A 60 7.64 -3.21 -15.77
C LYS A 60 7.30 -4.59 -15.21
N GLY A 61 6.41 -4.64 -14.21
CA GLY A 61 5.98 -5.88 -13.59
C GLY A 61 5.58 -6.93 -14.63
N LYS A 62 6.14 -8.14 -14.52
CA LYS A 62 5.55 -9.33 -15.15
C LYS A 62 4.29 -9.64 -14.36
N ASN A 63 3.13 -9.25 -14.90
CA ASN A 63 1.89 -9.95 -14.57
C ASN A 63 1.99 -11.39 -15.06
#